data_AF-A0A356L6G0-F1
#
_entry.id   AF-A0A356L6G0-F1
#
_cell.length_a   1.000
_cell.length_b   1.000
_cell.length_c   1.000
_cell.angle_alpha   90.00
_cell.angle_beta   90.00
_cell.angle_gamma   90.00
#
_symmetry.space_group_name_H-M   'P 1'
#
loop_
_entity.id
_entity.type
_entity.pdbx_description
1 polymer ?
#
loop_
_entity_poly.entity_id
_entity_poly.type
_entity_poly.pdbx_seq_one_letter_code
_entity_poly.pdbx_strand_id
1 'polypeptide(L)' 'LDKSKELLNRDPIQMIKQIDETYIEIVLQWTTAYTETSLCFTNNIPNRDGGTHLAGFRAGLT' A
#
# COMPACT_ATOMS: atom_id res chain seq x y z
N LEU A 1 -5.67 10.40 -1.94
CA LEU A 1 -4.38 11.02 -1.62
C LEU A 1 -3.78 11.69 -2.86
N ASP A 2 -3.85 11.02 -4.01
CA ASP A 2 -3.15 11.44 -5.23
C ASP A 2 -3.95 12.37 -6.17
N LYS A 3 -4.91 13.16 -5.66
CA LYS A 3 -5.73 14.06 -6.48
C LYS A 3 -4.93 15.13 -7.24
N SER A 4 -3.70 15.42 -6.80
CA SER A 4 -2.79 16.39 -7.41
C SER A 4 -1.70 15.74 -8.26
N LYS A 5 -1.58 14.40 -8.27
CA LYS A 5 -0.56 13.68 -9.04
C LYS A 5 -1.19 13.12 -10.31
N GLU A 6 -0.43 13.14 -11.40
CA GLU A 6 -0.85 12.50 -12.64
C GLU A 6 -0.74 10.97 -12.49
N LEU A 7 -1.83 10.27 -12.76
CA LEU A 7 -1.97 8.83 -12.59
C LEU A 7 -1.45 8.10 -13.83
N LEU A 8 -0.65 7.04 -13.64
CA LEU A 8 -0.16 6.20 -14.74
C LEU A 8 -1.14 5.08 -15.10
N ASN A 9 -1.90 4.59 -14.12
CA ASN A 9 -2.95 3.60 -14.30
C ASN A 9 -4.33 4.20 -13.99
N ARG A 10 -5.32 3.88 -14.83
CA ARG A 10 -6.71 4.34 -14.68
C ARG A 10 -7.32 3.89 -13.36
N ASP A 11 -7.22 2.60 -13.07
CA ASP A 11 -7.88 1.97 -11.92
C ASP A 11 -6.84 1.52 -10.89
N PRO A 12 -7.04 1.80 -9.59
CA PRO A 12 -6.17 1.30 -8.53
C PRO A 12 -6.14 -0.23 -8.52
N ILE A 13 -4.99 -0.81 -8.19
CA ILE A 13 -4.89 -2.25 -7.93
C ILE A 13 -5.26 -2.46 -6.46
N GLN A 14 -6.31 -3.25 -6.24
CA GLN A 14 -6.76 -3.65 -4.91
C GLN A 14 -6.52 -5.15 -4.72
N MET A 15 -6.00 -5.51 -3.55
CA MET A 15 -5.84 -6.89 -3.11
C MET A 15 -6.33 -7.01 -1.67
N ILE A 16 -7.20 -7.99 -1.44
CA ILE A 16 -7.68 -8.34 -0.10
C ILE A 16 -7.41 -9.82 0.09
N LYS A 17 -6.82 -10.17 1.23
CA LYS A 17 -6.57 -11.55 1.61
C LYS A 17 -6.74 -11.72 3.11
N GLN A 18 -7.47 -12.76 3.48
CA GLN A 18 -7.42 -13.30 4.83
C GLN A 18 -6.64 -14.61 4.83
N ILE A 19 -5.70 -14.73 5.77
CA ILE A 19 -4.94 -15.96 6.05
C ILE A 19 -5.04 -16.19 7.54
N ASP A 20 -5.67 -17.29 7.94
CA ASP A 20 -5.99 -17.60 9.33
C ASP A 20 -6.71 -16.41 10.01
N GLU A 21 -6.12 -15.87 11.08
CA GLU A 21 -6.62 -14.71 11.82
C GLU A 21 -6.10 -13.37 11.30
N THR A 22 -5.26 -13.37 10.26
CA THR A 22 -4.65 -12.15 9.71
C THR A 22 -5.42 -11.68 8.47
N TYR A 23 -5.94 -10.46 8.54
CA TYR A 23 -6.54 -9.76 7.40
C TYR A 23 -5.55 -8.75 6.81
N ILE A 24 -5.38 -8.79 5.49
CA ILE A 24 -4.49 -7.91 4.73
C ILE A 24 -5.31 -7.26 3.62
N GLU A 25 -5.24 -5.93 3.55
CA GLU A 25 -5.82 -5.14 2.48
C GLU A 25 -4.77 -4.15 1.96
N ILE A 26 -4.60 -4.13 0.64
CA ILE A 26 -3.63 -3.29 -0.06
C ILE A 26 -4.33 -2.62 -1.21
N VAL A 27 -4.12 -1.30 -1.33
CA VAL A 27 -4.52 -0.50 -2.49
C VAL A 27 -3.31 0.28 -2.95
N LEU A 28 -2.96 0.13 -4.23
CA LEU A 28 -1.82 0.80 -4.83
C LEU A 28 -2.19 1.43 -6.17
N GLN A 29 -1.55 2.56 -6.47
CA GLN A 29 -1.71 3.28 -7.71
C GLN A 29 -0.39 3.96 -8.07
N TRP A 30 0.05 3.80 -9.32
CA TRP A 30 1.25 4.46 -9.82
C TRP A 30 0.91 5.85 -10.33
N THR A 31 1.86 6.76 -10.09
CA THR A 31 1.78 8.15 -10.51
C THR A 31 3.08 8.52 -11.21
N THR A 32 3.10 9.66 -11.90
CA THR A 32 4.32 10.19 -12.54
C THR A 32 5.32 10.77 -11.53
N ALA A 33 4.97 10.85 -10.24
CA ALA A 33 5.85 11.37 -9.21
C ALA A 33 7.04 10.43 -8.96
N TYR A 34 8.23 11.03 -8.77
CA TYR A 34 9.44 10.31 -8.40
C TYR A 34 9.49 9.86 -6.93
N THR A 35 8.52 10.28 -6.12
CA THR A 35 8.44 9.95 -4.69
C THR A 35 7.36 8.91 -4.44
N GLU A 36 7.72 7.88 -3.67
CA GLU A 36 6.76 6.91 -3.12
C GLU A 36 6.01 7.55 -1.94
N THR A 37 4.73 7.23 -1.79
CA THR A 37 3.97 7.52 -0.57
C THR A 37 3.30 6.24 -0.10
N SER A 38 3.76 5.70 1.02
CA SER A 38 3.21 4.46 1.61
C SER A 38 2.55 4.78 2.94
N LEU A 39 1.28 4.40 3.08
CA LEU A 39 0.53 4.52 4.34
C LEU A 39 0.30 3.13 4.90
N CYS A 40 0.79 2.91 6.11
CA CYS A 40 0.86 1.60 6.76
C CYS A 40 0.02 1.61 8.03
N PHE A 41 -0.80 0.58 8.23
CA PHE A 41 -1.71 0.48 9.36
C PHE A 41 -1.75 -0.95 9.90
N THR A 42 -1.89 -1.05 11.23
CA THR A 42 -2.19 -2.30 11.93
C THR A 42 -3.35 -2.04 12.87
N ASN A 43 -4.47 -2.76 12.72
CA ASN A 43 -5.68 -2.56 13.54
C ASN A 43 -6.14 -1.08 13.60
N ASN A 44 -6.12 -0.41 12.45
CA ASN A 44 -6.43 1.02 12.28
C ASN A 44 -5.44 2.02 12.94
N ILE A 45 -4.36 1.54 13.56
CA ILE A 45 -3.30 2.40 14.11
C ILE A 45 -2.26 2.67 13.02
N PRO A 46 -1.91 3.95 12.72
CA PRO A 46 -0.91 4.27 11.71
C PRO A 46 0.50 3.91 12.19
N ASN A 47 1.27 3.25 11.34
CA ASN A 47 2.66 2.89 11.58
C ASN A 47 3.59 3.75 10.71
N ARG A 48 3.99 4.92 11.22
CA ARG A 48 4.79 5.91 10.46
C ARG A 48 6.15 5.36 10.00
N ASP A 49 6.78 4.53 10.82
CA ASP A 49 8.08 3.93 10.53
C ASP A 49 7.94 2.60 9.76
N GLY A 50 6.72 2.24 9.34
CA GLY A 50 6.41 0.99 8.66
C GLY A 50 6.31 -0.19 9.61
N GLY A 51 6.93 -1.31 9.27
CA GLY A 51 6.89 -2.54 10.05
C GLY A 51 7.05 -3.78 9.18
N THR A 52 6.78 -4.94 9.77
CA THR A 52 6.92 -6.24 9.09
C THR A 52 5.99 -6.37 7.88
N HIS A 53 4.77 -5.85 7.95
CA HIS A 53 3.81 -5.86 6.84
C HIS A 53 4.30 -5.04 5.64
N LEU A 54 4.91 -3.86 5.87
CA LEU A 54 5.51 -3.05 4.80
C LEU A 54 6.75 -3.73 4.20
N ALA A 55 7.61 -4.31 5.04
CA ALA A 55 8.79 -5.03 4.57
C ALA A 55 8.38 -6.24 3.70
N GLY A 56 7.37 -7.01 4.13
CA GLY A 56 6.83 -8.12 3.36
C GLY A 56 6.18 -7.68 2.04
N PHE A 57 5.41 -6.60 2.04
CA PHE A 57 4.86 -6.03 0.81
C PHE A 57 5.96 -5.67 -0.21
N ARG A 58 7.02 -5.00 0.23
CA ARG A 58 8.15 -4.62 -0.63
C ARG A 58 8.90 -5.84 -1.17
N ALA A 59 9.10 -6.85 -0.32
CA ALA A 59 9.73 -8.10 -0.73
C ALA A 59 8.89 -8.90 -1.73
N GLY A 60 7.55 -8.83 -1.65
CA GLY A 60 6.66 -9.50 -2.62
C GLY A 60 6.45 -8.74 -3.92
N LEU A 61 6.69 -7.43 -3.94
CA LEU A 61 6.60 -6.60 -5.14
C LEU A 61 7.88 -6.68 -6.01
N THR A 62 9.01 -7.01 -5.40
CA THR A 62 10.32 -7.17 -6.06
C THR A 62 10.53 -8.62 -6.48
#